data_AF-A0A933HWL7-F1
#
_entry.id   AF-A0A933HWL7-F1
#
_cell.length_a   1.000
_cell.length_b   1.000
_cell.length_c   1.000
_cell.angle_alpha   90.00
_cell.angle_beta   90.00
_cell.angle_gamma   90.00
#
_symmetry.space_group_name_H-M   'P 1'
#
loop_
_entity.id
_entity.type
_entity.pdbx_description
1 polymer ?
#
loop_
_entity_poly.entity_id
_entity_poly.type
_entity_poly.pdbx_seq_one_letter_code
_entity_poly.pdbx_strand_id
1 'polypeptide(L)'
;MSRRLFSPPILVALAAIAAFLPSLGNGFVNLDDGWYLLTNPHFKGWTLENIKWMFTPWPRGGHYAPLTWMSFGLDWSLWGMRPMGYHLTSNLLHAGGAVAFYFVGLRLFEDARTPKPDAAAFLAALLFAVHPLRVESVAWASERRDVLSGLLYLLTIHFYLRRRLAASLACYAASLLSKSMGMTLPFALILLDFYPLARLPASPRGWVRPPERAVWLEKLPFLALAAAIAAVTVKLQVASGAAWPVEKLSAVWRVGVACYGLMFYLAKTALPLGLVPLYPMPSRIEDMAPVLALSILGGVCATALCALRAKRSPALLTVWAFYAVSLAPVSGLAQIGPQIAADRYSYIPCLGWALLLGWGVSRLPRNGAWAAGGLWILLLAGLTWRQTGIWRDSETLWTATAASYPRHAPSRLFLGNIMDGQGRADEARGYYLEALSLEPGYGAAHNNLANLLVRLDRGEEALGHYEAALRASPGHQAVHYNWGVALLRLGRRGEAAEHFRQELGLAPDHEPSLRGLEAALRDTRGRTSSQEKENRGKRGFPR
;
A
#
# COMPACT_ATOMS: atom_id res chain seq x y z
N MET A 1 31.14 25.50 -28.40
CA MET A 1 30.72 25.01 -27.07
C MET A 1 29.86 26.05 -26.38
N SER A 2 28.53 26.02 -26.55
CA SER A 2 27.63 26.77 -25.66
C SER A 2 26.24 26.11 -25.65
N ARG A 3 25.63 26.09 -24.46
CA ARG A 3 24.23 25.70 -24.15
C ARG A 3 23.85 24.23 -24.39
N ARG A 4 23.96 23.39 -23.34
CA ARG A 4 22.85 22.52 -22.86
C ARG A 4 23.11 22.14 -21.39
N LEU A 5 23.03 23.11 -20.48
CA LEU A 5 22.95 22.81 -19.04
C LEU A 5 21.66 22.03 -18.68
N PHE A 6 20.71 21.92 -19.62
CA PHE A 6 19.39 21.35 -19.44
C PHE A 6 19.09 20.30 -20.51
N SER A 7 19.58 19.07 -20.33
CA SER A 7 19.09 17.93 -21.10
C SER A 7 17.70 17.51 -20.59
N PRO A 8 16.79 16.95 -21.41
CA PRO A 8 15.46 16.54 -20.97
C PRO A 8 15.45 15.64 -19.71
N PRO A 9 16.36 14.65 -19.55
CA PRO A 9 16.45 13.87 -18.32
C PRO A 9 16.75 14.71 -17.07
N ILE A 10 17.65 15.69 -17.17
CA ILE A 10 18.00 16.58 -16.05
C ILE A 10 16.77 17.41 -15.66
N LEU A 11 16.05 17.95 -16.64
CA LEU A 11 14.83 18.73 -16.37
C LEU A 11 13.74 17.88 -15.71
N VAL A 12 13.54 16.62 -16.14
CA VAL A 12 12.60 15.69 -15.49
C VAL A 12 13.02 15.42 -14.04
N ALA A 13 14.30 15.16 -13.79
CA ALA A 13 14.80 14.93 -12.44
C ALA A 13 14.60 16.16 -11.53
N LEU A 14 14.96 17.35 -12.01
CA LEU A 14 14.79 18.60 -11.26
C LEU A 14 13.31 18.90 -10.99
N ALA A 15 12.42 18.66 -11.97
CA ALA A 15 10.99 18.85 -11.79
C ALA A 15 10.41 17.87 -10.76
N ALA A 16 10.81 16.60 -10.78
CA ALA A 16 10.42 15.61 -9.77
C ALA A 16 10.89 16.07 -8.37
N ILE A 17 12.18 16.40 -8.22
CA ILE A 17 12.75 16.83 -6.94
C ILE A 17 12.04 18.08 -6.42
N ALA A 18 11.82 19.07 -7.29
CA ALA A 18 11.15 20.32 -6.94
C ALA A 18 9.70 20.10 -6.53
N ALA A 19 8.95 19.23 -7.21
CA ALA A 19 7.55 18.96 -6.90
C ALA A 19 7.35 18.34 -5.50
N PHE A 20 8.32 17.55 -5.01
CA PHE A 20 8.26 16.91 -3.69
C PHE A 20 9.16 17.57 -2.65
N LEU A 21 9.78 18.71 -2.95
CA LEU A 21 10.69 19.39 -2.02
C LEU A 21 10.10 19.62 -0.62
N PRO A 22 8.78 19.94 -0.45
CA PRO A 22 8.19 20.09 0.88
C PRO A 22 8.30 18.84 1.77
N SER A 23 8.44 17.62 1.19
CA SER A 23 8.52 16.38 1.97
C SER A 23 9.75 16.30 2.85
N LEU A 24 10.82 17.05 2.54
CA LEU A 24 12.03 17.09 3.36
C LEU A 24 11.78 17.69 4.76
N GLY A 25 10.73 18.50 4.90
CA GLY A 25 10.29 19.07 6.17
C GLY A 25 9.22 18.26 6.90
N ASN A 26 8.83 17.08 6.37
CA ASN A 26 7.83 16.22 6.98
C ASN A 26 8.44 15.32 8.07
N GLY A 27 7.61 14.91 9.02
CA GLY A 27 7.92 13.90 10.02
C GLY A 27 7.37 12.53 9.66
N PHE A 28 7.60 11.55 10.53
CA PHE A 28 6.94 10.25 10.46
C PHE A 28 5.47 10.37 10.87
N VAL A 29 4.58 9.64 10.21
CA VAL A 29 3.13 9.65 10.47
C VAL A 29 2.67 8.37 11.17
N ASN A 30 1.67 8.47 12.05
CA ASN A 30 1.11 7.37 12.84
C ASN A 30 0.21 6.40 12.04
N LEU A 31 0.60 6.15 10.79
CA LEU A 31 0.11 5.05 9.97
C LEU A 31 1.08 3.87 10.14
N ASP A 32 1.82 3.48 9.09
CA ASP A 32 2.77 2.38 9.21
C ASP A 32 4.13 2.78 9.81
N ASP A 33 4.51 4.07 9.77
CA ASP A 33 5.87 4.49 10.20
C ASP A 33 6.13 4.17 11.67
N GLY A 34 5.09 4.19 12.50
CA GLY A 34 5.17 3.83 13.92
C GLY A 34 5.80 2.45 14.13
N TRP A 35 5.26 1.44 13.45
CA TRP A 35 5.71 0.07 13.66
C TRP A 35 6.80 -0.38 12.67
N TYR A 36 6.88 0.21 11.47
CA TYR A 36 7.97 -0.08 10.52
C TYR A 36 9.30 0.55 10.95
N LEU A 37 9.28 1.81 11.39
CA LEU A 37 10.49 2.62 11.54
C LEU A 37 10.79 2.98 13.00
N LEU A 38 9.76 3.44 13.74
CA LEU A 38 9.98 3.96 15.09
C LEU A 38 10.23 2.85 16.10
N THR A 39 9.38 1.83 16.15
CA THR A 39 9.46 0.76 17.16
C THR A 39 10.24 -0.48 16.71
N ASN A 40 10.62 -0.59 15.44
CA ASN A 40 11.33 -1.75 14.92
C ASN A 40 12.86 -1.57 15.02
N PRO A 41 13.56 -2.35 15.87
CA PRO A 41 15.02 -2.25 15.97
C PRO A 41 15.75 -3.02 14.87
N HIS A 42 15.10 -3.98 14.20
CA HIS A 42 15.82 -5.00 13.44
C HIS A 42 16.41 -4.52 12.11
N PHE A 43 15.91 -3.43 11.54
CA PHE A 43 16.49 -2.84 10.33
C PHE A 43 17.70 -1.92 10.63
N LYS A 44 17.95 -1.60 11.90
CA LYS A 44 18.97 -0.63 12.36
C LYS A 44 20.34 -1.29 12.50
N GLY A 45 20.91 -1.74 11.39
CA GLY A 45 22.26 -2.31 11.38
C GLY A 45 22.55 -3.23 10.20
N TRP A 46 23.83 -3.59 10.07
CA TRP A 46 24.37 -4.44 8.99
C TRP A 46 24.99 -5.74 9.52
N THR A 47 24.64 -6.16 10.74
CA THR A 47 25.07 -7.46 11.24
C THR A 47 24.40 -8.58 10.46
N LEU A 48 24.98 -9.79 10.49
CA LEU A 48 24.37 -10.96 9.86
C LEU A 48 22.95 -11.24 10.40
N GLU A 49 22.71 -10.95 11.68
CA GLU A 49 21.40 -11.08 12.31
C GLU A 49 20.39 -10.10 11.71
N ASN A 50 20.75 -8.82 11.59
CA ASN A 50 19.89 -7.81 10.97
C ASN A 50 19.57 -8.19 9.52
N ILE A 51 20.59 -8.55 8.73
CA ILE A 51 20.39 -8.93 7.33
C ILE A 51 19.50 -10.17 7.21
N LYS A 52 19.75 -11.21 8.03
CA LYS A 52 18.91 -12.41 8.06
C LYS A 52 17.47 -12.07 8.39
N TRP A 53 17.25 -11.17 9.35
CA TRP A 53 15.91 -10.70 9.70
C TRP A 53 15.24 -9.98 8.53
N MET A 54 15.94 -9.09 7.82
CA MET A 54 15.39 -8.37 6.65
C MET A 54 14.88 -9.33 5.56
N PHE A 55 15.56 -10.47 5.38
CA PHE A 55 15.20 -11.54 4.43
C PHE A 55 14.30 -12.64 5.01
N THR A 56 13.83 -12.48 6.25
CA THR A 56 12.88 -13.41 6.86
C THR A 56 11.45 -12.88 6.65
N PRO A 57 10.53 -13.68 6.07
CA PRO A 57 9.13 -13.30 5.96
C PRO A 57 8.56 -12.95 7.34
N TRP A 58 8.09 -11.71 7.52
CA TRP A 58 7.56 -11.23 8.80
C TRP A 58 6.02 -11.25 8.78
N PRO A 59 5.36 -12.16 9.51
CA PRO A 59 3.91 -12.31 9.46
C PRO A 59 3.16 -11.06 9.93
N ARG A 60 3.62 -10.38 10.98
CA ARG A 60 2.98 -9.15 11.48
C ARG A 60 3.02 -8.01 10.47
N GLY A 61 3.99 -8.04 9.55
CA GLY A 61 4.18 -6.99 8.55
C GLY A 61 3.34 -7.16 7.27
N GLY A 62 2.67 -8.29 7.08
CA GLY A 62 1.81 -8.58 5.92
C GLY A 62 2.51 -8.60 4.54
N HIS A 63 3.81 -8.29 4.49
CA HIS A 63 4.56 -8.07 3.25
C HIS A 63 5.99 -8.59 3.35
N TYR A 64 6.49 -9.17 2.26
CA TYR A 64 7.90 -9.54 2.11
C TYR A 64 8.63 -8.49 1.26
N ALA A 65 9.50 -7.71 1.88
CA ALA A 65 10.16 -6.56 1.25
C ALA A 65 11.61 -6.32 1.75
N PRO A 66 12.53 -7.30 1.64
CA PRO A 66 13.90 -7.20 2.16
C PRO A 66 14.68 -5.99 1.64
N LEU A 67 14.58 -5.64 0.35
CA LEU A 67 15.33 -4.50 -0.18
C LEU A 67 14.80 -3.16 0.32
N THR A 68 13.51 -3.08 0.65
CA THR A 68 12.95 -1.91 1.32
C THR A 68 13.55 -1.78 2.72
N TRP A 69 13.64 -2.88 3.48
CA TRP A 69 14.30 -2.87 4.80
C TRP A 69 15.77 -2.46 4.72
N MET A 70 16.51 -3.00 3.76
CA MET A 70 17.90 -2.59 3.52
C MET A 70 18.01 -1.11 3.18
N SER A 71 17.07 -0.55 2.41
CA SER A 71 17.05 0.88 2.11
C SER A 71 16.80 1.74 3.36
N PHE A 72 16.01 1.27 4.32
CA PHE A 72 15.85 1.93 5.61
C PHE A 72 17.09 1.78 6.49
N GLY A 73 17.77 0.63 6.45
CA GLY A 73 19.04 0.41 7.15
C GLY A 73 20.15 1.35 6.64
N LEU A 74 20.18 1.61 5.33
CA LEU A 74 21.09 2.59 4.74
C LEU A 74 20.79 4.00 5.23
N ASP A 75 19.53 4.41 5.22
CA ASP A 75 19.16 5.73 5.73
C ASP A 75 19.44 5.88 7.22
N TRP A 76 19.18 4.85 8.01
CA TRP A 76 19.52 4.88 9.43
C TRP A 76 21.03 5.06 9.64
N SER A 77 21.85 4.41 8.81
CA SER A 77 23.32 4.51 8.88
C SER A 77 23.82 5.92 8.52
N LEU A 78 23.13 6.62 7.61
CA LEU A 78 23.53 7.95 7.12
C LEU A 78 22.93 9.09 7.94
N TRP A 79 21.70 8.92 8.42
CA TRP A 79 20.85 10.00 8.95
C TRP A 79 20.32 9.73 10.36
N GLY A 80 20.55 8.54 10.92
CA GLY A 80 19.87 8.09 12.14
C GLY A 80 18.35 8.06 11.93
N MET A 81 17.57 8.45 12.93
CA MET A 81 16.09 8.56 12.82
C MET A 81 15.62 9.95 12.37
N ARG A 82 16.44 10.72 11.65
CA ARG A 82 16.04 12.04 11.12
C ARG A 82 15.12 11.87 9.91
N PRO A 83 13.83 12.25 9.96
CA PRO A 83 12.87 12.00 8.87
C PRO A 83 13.29 12.58 7.51
N MET A 84 13.94 13.75 7.51
CA MET A 84 14.44 14.42 6.31
C MET A 84 15.24 13.48 5.39
N GLY A 85 16.13 12.65 5.96
CA GLY A 85 16.93 11.70 5.17
C GLY A 85 16.08 10.64 4.50
N TYR A 86 15.04 10.17 5.19
CA TYR A 86 14.12 9.17 4.66
C TYR A 86 13.29 9.71 3.51
N HIS A 87 12.81 10.95 3.62
CA HIS A 87 12.06 11.61 2.54
C HIS A 87 12.97 12.00 1.37
N LEU A 88 14.22 12.38 1.63
CA LEU A 88 15.21 12.66 0.58
C LEU A 88 15.46 11.42 -0.28
N THR A 89 15.70 10.26 0.35
CA THR A 89 15.90 9.00 -0.37
C THR A 89 14.67 8.65 -1.23
N SER A 90 13.45 8.79 -0.70
CA SER A 90 12.23 8.56 -1.49
C SER A 90 12.10 9.52 -2.67
N ASN A 91 12.41 10.81 -2.48
CA ASN A 91 12.36 11.82 -3.54
C ASN A 91 13.38 11.53 -4.65
N LEU A 92 14.63 11.17 -4.28
CA LEU A 92 15.67 10.80 -5.25
C LEU A 92 15.33 9.52 -6.02
N LEU A 93 14.75 8.52 -5.35
CA LEU A 93 14.26 7.30 -6.01
C LEU A 93 13.14 7.61 -7.02
N HIS A 94 12.20 8.50 -6.65
CA HIS A 94 11.14 8.93 -7.56
C HIS A 94 11.70 9.70 -8.77
N ALA A 95 12.64 10.63 -8.55
CA ALA A 95 13.30 11.37 -9.63
C ALA A 95 14.06 10.42 -10.58
N GLY A 96 14.79 9.45 -10.03
CA GLY A 96 15.43 8.38 -10.80
C GLY A 96 14.41 7.55 -11.60
N GLY A 97 13.27 7.22 -10.98
CA GLY A 97 12.16 6.54 -11.63
C GLY A 97 11.59 7.33 -12.81
N ALA A 98 11.36 8.63 -12.64
CA ALA A 98 10.88 9.51 -13.71
C ALA A 98 11.88 9.61 -14.88
N VAL A 99 13.19 9.65 -14.59
CA VAL A 99 14.25 9.59 -15.62
C VAL A 99 14.28 8.25 -16.33
N ALA A 100 14.18 7.13 -15.59
CA ALA A 100 14.08 5.81 -16.20
C ALA A 100 12.83 5.71 -17.09
N PHE A 101 11.70 6.27 -16.65
CA PHE A 101 10.46 6.33 -17.43
C PHE A 101 10.60 7.16 -18.70
N TYR A 102 11.32 8.29 -18.68
CA TYR A 102 11.65 9.04 -19.89
C TYR A 102 12.39 8.16 -20.92
N PHE A 103 13.41 7.42 -20.51
CA PHE A 103 14.16 6.57 -21.44
C PHE A 103 13.36 5.37 -21.94
N VAL A 104 12.50 4.79 -21.10
CA VAL A 104 11.56 3.76 -21.52
C VAL A 104 10.58 4.34 -22.54
N GLY A 105 9.93 5.47 -22.23
CA GLY A 105 8.99 6.15 -23.11
C GLY A 105 9.62 6.54 -24.45
N LEU A 106 10.83 7.09 -24.45
CA LEU A 106 11.57 7.44 -25.67
C LEU A 106 11.72 6.22 -26.59
N ARG A 107 12.20 5.10 -26.04
CA ARG A 107 12.38 3.87 -26.81
C ARG A 107 11.05 3.31 -27.33
N LEU A 108 10.00 3.32 -26.51
CA LEU A 108 8.67 2.86 -26.90
C LEU A 108 8.08 3.73 -28.01
N PHE A 109 8.25 5.05 -27.95
CA PHE A 109 7.79 5.96 -29.00
C PHE A 109 8.57 5.82 -30.30
N GLU A 110 9.88 5.57 -30.24
CA GLU A 110 10.71 5.23 -31.41
C GLU A 110 10.23 3.93 -32.07
N ASP A 111 10.02 2.87 -31.28
CA ASP A 111 9.51 1.58 -31.79
C ASP A 111 8.10 1.73 -32.38
N ALA A 112 7.27 2.58 -31.78
CA ALA A 112 5.95 2.96 -32.30
C ALA A 112 6.01 3.92 -33.50
N ARG A 113 7.20 4.37 -33.94
CA ARG A 113 7.41 5.35 -35.02
C ARG A 113 6.63 6.65 -34.81
N THR A 114 6.56 7.09 -33.57
CA THR A 114 5.86 8.31 -33.17
C THR A 114 6.62 9.55 -33.63
N PRO A 115 5.96 10.56 -34.23
CA PRO A 115 6.59 11.85 -34.51
C PRO A 115 7.05 12.54 -33.21
N LYS A 116 8.27 13.09 -33.18
CA LYS A 116 8.86 13.77 -32.01
C LYS A 116 8.84 12.90 -30.73
N PRO A 117 9.49 11.71 -30.77
CA PRO A 117 9.44 10.75 -29.67
C PRO A 117 10.08 11.31 -28.39
N ASP A 118 11.09 12.19 -28.53
CA ASP A 118 11.74 12.94 -27.46
C ASP A 118 10.76 13.85 -26.71
N ALA A 119 9.96 14.64 -27.43
CA ALA A 119 8.98 15.52 -26.84
C ALA A 119 7.84 14.74 -26.15
N ALA A 120 7.37 13.67 -26.79
CA ALA A 120 6.32 12.81 -26.23
C ALA A 120 6.80 12.14 -24.92
N ALA A 121 8.02 11.59 -24.91
CA ALA A 121 8.62 10.98 -23.74
C ALA A 121 8.85 11.99 -22.62
N PHE A 122 9.34 13.19 -22.95
CA PHE A 122 9.57 14.26 -21.99
C PHE A 122 8.27 14.70 -21.31
N LEU A 123 7.19 14.93 -22.08
CA LEU A 123 5.89 15.32 -21.54
C LEU A 123 5.27 14.20 -20.70
N ALA A 124 5.36 12.95 -21.15
CA ALA A 124 4.89 11.80 -20.37
C ALA A 124 5.63 11.69 -19.02
N ALA A 125 6.95 11.84 -19.05
CA ALA A 125 7.77 11.77 -17.85
C ALA A 125 7.50 12.93 -16.89
N LEU A 126 7.34 14.16 -17.39
CA LEU A 126 6.95 15.31 -16.56
C LEU A 126 5.58 15.12 -15.92
N LEU A 127 4.58 14.69 -16.70
CA LEU A 127 3.23 14.41 -16.19
C LEU A 127 3.26 13.38 -15.06
N PHE A 128 4.05 12.31 -15.21
CA PHE A 128 4.24 11.32 -14.15
C PHE A 128 4.99 11.89 -12.94
N ALA A 129 6.06 12.64 -13.19
CA ALA A 129 6.99 13.15 -12.17
C ALA A 129 6.37 14.17 -11.21
N VAL A 130 5.40 14.96 -11.65
CA VAL A 130 4.83 16.04 -10.82
C VAL A 130 3.41 15.74 -10.33
N HIS A 131 2.87 14.55 -10.62
CA HIS A 131 1.46 14.26 -10.37
C HIS A 131 1.13 14.11 -8.87
N PRO A 132 0.04 14.70 -8.35
CA PRO A 132 -0.30 14.60 -6.92
C PRO A 132 -0.57 13.17 -6.43
N LEU A 133 -1.02 12.29 -7.32
CA LEU A 133 -1.15 10.84 -7.03
C LEU A 133 0.17 10.13 -6.70
N ARG A 134 1.34 10.77 -6.84
CA ARG A 134 2.61 10.19 -6.39
C ARG A 134 2.94 10.56 -4.94
N VAL A 135 2.22 11.52 -4.35
CA VAL A 135 2.56 12.06 -3.02
C VAL A 135 2.56 10.97 -1.97
N GLU A 136 1.56 10.09 -1.95
CA GLU A 136 1.55 8.99 -0.98
C GLU A 136 2.82 8.11 -1.12
N SER A 137 3.21 7.75 -2.33
CA SER A 137 4.42 6.93 -2.56
C SER A 137 5.74 7.65 -2.24
N VAL A 138 5.79 8.99 -2.30
CA VAL A 138 7.03 9.78 -2.13
C VAL A 138 7.15 10.37 -0.72
N ALA A 139 6.07 10.91 -0.17
CA ALA A 139 6.05 11.66 1.08
C ALA A 139 5.81 10.74 2.30
N TRP A 140 5.17 9.59 2.14
CA TRP A 140 5.03 8.62 3.23
C TRP A 140 6.29 7.76 3.34
N ALA A 141 6.99 7.84 4.48
CA ALA A 141 8.29 7.19 4.65
C ALA A 141 8.22 5.66 4.44
N SER A 142 7.24 4.98 5.05
CA SER A 142 7.08 3.53 4.90
C SER A 142 6.63 3.08 3.51
N GLU A 143 6.05 3.97 2.70
CA GLU A 143 5.65 3.65 1.32
C GLU A 143 6.78 3.80 0.30
N ARG A 144 8.00 4.13 0.74
CA ARG A 144 9.19 4.12 -0.13
C ARG A 144 9.30 2.88 -1.02
N ARG A 145 8.82 1.74 -0.54
CA ARG A 145 8.70 0.50 -1.31
C ARG A 145 8.13 0.71 -2.72
N ASP A 146 7.20 1.64 -2.91
CA ASP A 146 6.66 2.00 -4.23
C ASP A 146 7.71 2.65 -5.14
N VAL A 147 8.37 3.71 -4.69
CA VAL A 147 9.33 4.44 -5.53
C VAL A 147 10.57 3.60 -5.82
N LEU A 148 11.00 2.77 -4.85
CA LEU A 148 12.09 1.82 -5.02
C LEU A 148 11.73 0.71 -6.01
N SER A 149 10.61 0.01 -5.76
CA SER A 149 10.12 -1.06 -6.63
C SER A 149 9.83 -0.54 -8.04
N GLY A 150 9.25 0.66 -8.16
CA GLY A 150 8.88 1.26 -9.43
C GLY A 150 10.07 1.74 -10.27
N LEU A 151 11.12 2.28 -9.64
CA LEU A 151 12.38 2.53 -10.33
C LEU A 151 12.95 1.21 -10.91
N LEU A 152 13.02 0.17 -10.09
CA LEU A 152 13.53 -1.14 -10.50
C LEU A 152 12.65 -1.80 -11.58
N TYR A 153 11.33 -1.61 -11.52
CA TYR A 153 10.36 -2.03 -12.53
C TYR A 153 10.65 -1.36 -13.89
N LEU A 154 10.87 -0.04 -13.89
CA LEU A 154 11.20 0.71 -15.10
C LEU A 154 12.58 0.36 -15.65
N LEU A 155 13.59 0.15 -14.79
CA LEU A 155 14.91 -0.35 -15.19
C LEU A 155 14.83 -1.75 -15.79
N THR A 156 13.95 -2.60 -15.27
CA THR A 156 13.68 -3.91 -15.84
C THR A 156 13.22 -3.80 -17.30
N ILE A 157 12.23 -2.93 -17.56
CA ILE A 157 11.75 -2.64 -18.92
C ILE A 157 12.87 -2.03 -19.77
N HIS A 158 13.61 -1.07 -19.24
CA HIS A 158 14.72 -0.41 -19.95
C HIS A 158 15.78 -1.41 -20.45
N PHE A 159 16.20 -2.36 -19.60
CA PHE A 159 17.16 -3.40 -19.99
C PHE A 159 16.55 -4.46 -20.89
N TYR A 160 15.26 -4.77 -20.70
CA TYR A 160 14.51 -5.65 -21.58
C TYR A 160 14.48 -5.13 -23.03
N LEU A 161 14.15 -3.85 -23.21
CA LEU A 161 14.14 -3.17 -24.51
C LEU A 161 15.52 -3.11 -25.19
N ARG A 162 16.60 -3.18 -24.40
CA ARG A 162 18.00 -3.26 -24.87
C ARG A 162 18.51 -4.69 -25.06
N ARG A 163 17.65 -5.70 -24.92
CA ARG A 163 18.01 -7.12 -25.01
C ARG A 163 19.06 -7.57 -23.99
N ARG A 164 19.15 -6.90 -22.84
CA ARG A 164 20.06 -7.27 -21.73
C ARG A 164 19.29 -8.06 -20.66
N LEU A 165 18.93 -9.31 -20.98
CA LEU A 165 18.01 -10.12 -20.17
C LEU A 165 18.50 -10.37 -18.74
N ALA A 166 19.80 -10.62 -18.53
CA ALA A 166 20.34 -10.84 -17.18
C ALA A 166 20.18 -9.59 -16.29
N ALA A 167 20.49 -8.40 -16.80
CA ALA A 167 20.29 -7.14 -16.08
C ALA A 167 18.81 -6.84 -15.83
N SER A 168 17.94 -7.17 -16.80
CA SER A 168 16.49 -7.06 -16.66
C SER A 168 15.97 -7.97 -15.54
N LEU A 169 16.34 -9.25 -15.53
CA LEU A 169 15.95 -10.20 -14.49
C LEU A 169 16.48 -9.81 -13.10
N ALA A 170 17.70 -9.30 -13.01
CA ALA A 170 18.27 -8.81 -11.75
C ALA A 170 17.48 -7.61 -11.20
N CYS A 171 17.15 -6.62 -12.05
CA CYS A 171 16.29 -5.51 -11.66
C CYS A 171 14.89 -5.98 -11.27
N TYR A 172 14.37 -7.01 -11.95
CA TYR A 172 13.05 -7.53 -11.66
C TYR A 172 12.99 -8.21 -10.30
N ALA A 173 13.94 -9.11 -10.02
CA ALA A 173 14.06 -9.75 -8.71
C ALA A 173 14.17 -8.68 -7.61
N ALA A 174 15.00 -7.65 -7.81
CA ALA A 174 15.11 -6.53 -6.88
C ALA A 174 13.78 -5.75 -6.71
N SER A 175 13.04 -5.52 -7.81
CA SER A 175 11.72 -4.87 -7.77
C SER A 175 10.73 -5.64 -6.89
N LEU A 176 10.68 -6.97 -7.06
CA LEU A 176 9.83 -7.87 -6.26
C LEU A 176 10.23 -7.94 -4.78
N LEU A 177 11.53 -7.92 -4.51
CA LEU A 177 12.09 -7.87 -3.15
C LEU A 177 11.91 -6.49 -2.48
N SER A 178 11.46 -5.48 -3.22
CA SER A 178 11.10 -4.16 -2.68
C SER A 178 9.60 -4.05 -2.44
N LYS A 179 8.78 -4.48 -3.41
CA LYS A 179 7.32 -4.54 -3.30
C LYS A 179 6.77 -5.63 -4.23
N SER A 180 5.84 -6.45 -3.72
CA SER A 180 5.26 -7.56 -4.49
C SER A 180 4.37 -7.12 -5.65
N MET A 181 3.93 -5.85 -5.70
CA MET A 181 3.08 -5.31 -6.78
C MET A 181 3.72 -5.45 -8.17
N GLY A 182 5.06 -5.53 -8.24
CA GLY A 182 5.79 -5.82 -9.47
C GLY A 182 5.48 -7.19 -10.11
N MET A 183 4.76 -8.10 -9.44
CA MET A 183 4.36 -9.41 -9.96
C MET A 183 3.57 -9.34 -11.28
N THR A 184 3.05 -8.16 -11.63
CA THR A 184 2.31 -7.89 -12.87
C THR A 184 3.24 -7.63 -14.08
N LEU A 185 4.54 -7.41 -13.86
CA LEU A 185 5.51 -7.09 -14.91
C LEU A 185 5.55 -8.10 -16.07
N PRO A 186 5.53 -9.44 -15.87
CA PRO A 186 5.63 -10.37 -17.00
C PRO A 186 4.53 -10.14 -18.03
N PHE A 187 3.33 -9.79 -17.57
CA PHE A 187 2.20 -9.42 -18.42
C PHE A 187 2.43 -8.08 -19.13
N ALA A 188 3.01 -7.09 -18.44
CA ALA A 188 3.42 -5.85 -19.09
C ALA A 188 4.45 -6.10 -20.21
N LEU A 189 5.42 -7.00 -20.00
CA LEU A 189 6.38 -7.35 -21.05
C LEU A 189 5.73 -8.07 -22.24
N ILE A 190 4.76 -8.96 -21.98
CA ILE A 190 3.95 -9.60 -23.05
C ILE A 190 3.16 -8.54 -23.83
N LEU A 191 2.58 -7.55 -23.15
CA LEU A 191 1.87 -6.45 -23.79
C LEU A 191 2.80 -5.58 -24.65
N LEU A 192 4.04 -5.34 -24.19
CA LEU A 192 5.06 -4.64 -24.98
C LEU A 192 5.50 -5.45 -26.21
N ASP A 193 5.64 -6.77 -26.07
CA ASP A 193 5.93 -7.68 -27.18
C ASP A 193 4.82 -7.70 -28.23
N PHE A 194 3.55 -7.53 -27.81
CA PHE A 194 2.43 -7.30 -28.72
C PHE A 194 2.52 -5.91 -29.38
N TYR A 195 2.69 -4.85 -28.59
CA TYR A 195 2.87 -3.48 -29.10
C TYR A 195 3.60 -2.61 -28.07
N PRO A 196 4.63 -1.83 -28.47
CA PRO A 196 5.00 -1.48 -29.83
C PRO A 196 6.06 -2.38 -30.47
N LEU A 197 6.62 -3.36 -29.74
CA LEU A 197 7.76 -4.15 -30.25
C LEU A 197 7.40 -5.08 -31.41
N ALA A 198 6.11 -5.42 -31.56
CA ALA A 198 5.58 -6.27 -32.62
C ALA A 198 6.31 -7.62 -32.76
N ARG A 199 6.74 -8.19 -31.62
CA ARG A 199 7.35 -9.53 -31.53
C ARG A 199 6.31 -10.64 -31.47
N LEU A 200 5.10 -10.32 -31.00
CA LEU A 200 3.93 -11.18 -31.07
C LEU A 200 2.96 -10.62 -32.13
N PRO A 201 2.40 -11.47 -33.01
CA PRO A 201 1.51 -11.00 -34.06
C PRO A 201 0.18 -10.49 -33.51
N ALA A 202 -0.51 -9.64 -34.27
CA ALA A 202 -1.79 -9.06 -33.85
C ALA A 202 -2.90 -10.10 -33.60
N SER A 203 -2.82 -11.27 -34.24
CA SER A 203 -3.74 -12.38 -34.04
C SER A 203 -3.20 -13.33 -32.97
N PRO A 204 -3.93 -13.56 -31.85
CA PRO A 204 -3.51 -14.50 -30.81
C PRO A 204 -3.28 -15.93 -31.30
N ARG A 205 -3.95 -16.34 -32.40
CA ARG A 205 -3.73 -17.66 -33.02
C ARG A 205 -2.29 -17.85 -33.52
N GLY A 206 -1.57 -16.77 -33.81
CA GLY A 206 -0.18 -16.81 -34.24
C GLY A 206 0.84 -16.96 -33.10
N TRP A 207 0.42 -16.80 -31.83
CA TRP A 207 1.35 -16.70 -30.69
C TRP A 207 2.06 -18.02 -30.33
N VAL A 208 1.61 -19.14 -30.90
CA VAL A 208 2.11 -20.50 -30.63
C VAL A 208 3.01 -21.05 -31.74
N ARG A 209 3.23 -20.26 -32.81
CA ARG A 209 4.09 -20.64 -33.93
C ARG A 209 5.55 -20.77 -33.46
N PRO A 210 6.39 -21.57 -34.15
CA PRO A 210 7.76 -21.85 -33.71
C PRO A 210 8.64 -20.62 -33.42
N PRO A 211 8.65 -19.54 -34.22
CA PRO A 211 9.48 -18.37 -33.92
C PRO A 211 9.04 -17.61 -32.66
N GLU A 212 7.73 -17.62 -32.36
CA GLU A 212 7.14 -16.94 -31.20
C GLU A 212 7.38 -17.70 -29.89
N ARG A 213 7.69 -19.01 -29.96
CA ARG A 213 8.06 -19.80 -28.76
C ARG A 213 9.27 -19.20 -28.04
N ALA A 214 10.23 -18.63 -28.77
CA ALA A 214 11.38 -17.97 -28.16
C ALA A 214 10.97 -16.76 -27.28
N VAL A 215 9.94 -16.01 -27.69
CA VAL A 215 9.41 -14.88 -26.91
C VAL A 215 8.85 -15.36 -25.57
N TRP A 216 8.17 -16.51 -25.56
CA TRP A 216 7.63 -17.12 -24.35
C TRP A 216 8.71 -17.70 -23.44
N LEU A 217 9.72 -18.35 -24.01
CA LEU A 217 10.87 -18.86 -23.24
C LEU A 217 11.59 -17.73 -22.51
N GLU A 218 11.73 -16.54 -23.12
CA GLU A 218 12.25 -15.35 -22.44
C GLU A 218 11.40 -14.91 -21.23
N LYS A 219 10.09 -15.20 -21.21
CA LYS A 219 9.16 -14.81 -20.12
C LYS A 219 9.12 -15.80 -18.97
N LEU A 220 9.46 -17.06 -19.19
CA LEU A 220 9.45 -18.09 -18.16
C LEU A 220 10.16 -17.68 -16.86
N PRO A 221 11.39 -17.13 -16.86
CA PRO A 221 12.04 -16.73 -15.61
C PRO A 221 11.30 -15.56 -14.91
N PHE A 222 10.71 -14.63 -15.67
CA PHE A 222 9.90 -13.55 -15.09
C PHE A 222 8.59 -14.08 -14.49
N LEU A 223 7.92 -15.02 -15.17
CA LEU A 223 6.71 -15.67 -14.67
C LEU A 223 6.98 -16.49 -13.41
N ALA A 224 8.10 -17.22 -13.37
CA ALA A 224 8.50 -18.00 -12.20
C ALA A 224 8.72 -17.11 -10.96
N LEU A 225 9.44 -15.99 -11.13
CA LEU A 225 9.64 -15.02 -10.05
C LEU A 225 8.33 -14.36 -9.60
N ALA A 226 7.42 -14.03 -10.54
CA ALA A 226 6.09 -13.51 -10.22
C ALA A 226 5.26 -14.51 -9.40
N ALA A 227 5.24 -15.78 -9.81
CA ALA A 227 4.51 -16.83 -9.12
C ALA A 227 5.07 -17.06 -7.70
N ALA A 228 6.40 -17.07 -7.55
CA ALA A 228 7.05 -17.23 -6.25
C ALA A 228 6.68 -16.11 -5.27
N ILE A 229 6.79 -14.84 -5.69
CA ILE A 229 6.45 -13.71 -4.80
C ILE A 229 4.95 -13.62 -4.53
N ALA A 230 4.09 -14.00 -5.48
CA ALA A 230 2.65 -14.06 -5.28
C ALA A 230 2.29 -15.11 -4.21
N ALA A 231 2.89 -16.30 -4.27
CA ALA A 231 2.69 -17.34 -3.25
C ALA A 231 3.13 -16.89 -1.85
N VAL A 232 4.30 -16.24 -1.73
CA VAL A 232 4.75 -15.66 -0.45
C VAL A 232 3.79 -14.58 0.04
N THR A 233 3.32 -13.71 -0.86
CA THR A 233 2.38 -12.63 -0.51
C THR A 233 1.06 -13.19 0.01
N VAL A 234 0.46 -14.16 -0.67
CA VAL A 234 -0.79 -14.81 -0.22
C VAL A 234 -0.60 -15.45 1.15
N LYS A 235 0.50 -16.20 1.34
CA LYS A 235 0.80 -16.83 2.64
C LYS A 235 0.90 -15.82 3.77
N LEU A 236 1.62 -14.71 3.56
CA LEU A 236 1.78 -13.67 4.58
C LEU A 236 0.48 -12.90 4.85
N GLN A 237 -0.31 -12.61 3.81
CA GLN A 237 -1.59 -11.93 3.97
C GLN A 237 -2.57 -12.76 4.81
N VAL A 238 -2.66 -14.07 4.53
CA VAL A 238 -3.46 -15.00 5.36
C VAL A 238 -2.94 -15.05 6.79
N ALA A 239 -1.63 -15.20 6.98
CA ALA A 239 -1.03 -15.28 8.31
C ALA A 239 -1.16 -13.97 9.14
N SER A 240 -1.18 -12.82 8.48
CA SER A 240 -1.32 -11.51 9.12
C SER A 240 -2.76 -11.15 9.50
N GLY A 241 -3.75 -11.91 9.03
CA GLY A 241 -5.16 -11.52 9.12
C GLY A 241 -5.54 -10.29 8.26
N ALA A 242 -4.60 -9.75 7.47
CA ALA A 242 -4.84 -8.62 6.56
C ALA A 242 -5.55 -9.03 5.25
N ALA A 243 -5.66 -10.34 4.99
CA ALA A 243 -6.51 -10.87 3.93
C ALA A 243 -7.96 -10.51 4.24
N TRP A 244 -8.52 -9.55 3.51
CA TRP A 244 -9.96 -9.34 3.54
C TRP A 244 -10.62 -10.60 2.99
N PRO A 245 -11.64 -11.19 3.64
CA PRO A 245 -12.29 -12.38 3.13
C PRO A 245 -13.00 -12.04 1.82
N VAL A 246 -12.32 -12.26 0.70
CA VAL A 246 -12.86 -12.02 -0.65
C VAL A 246 -14.08 -12.92 -0.89
N GLU A 247 -14.15 -14.04 -0.17
CA GLU A 247 -15.27 -14.98 -0.09
C GLU A 247 -16.55 -14.37 0.52
N LYS A 248 -16.44 -13.32 1.34
CA LYS A 248 -17.62 -12.58 1.85
C LYS A 248 -18.27 -11.70 0.79
N LEU A 249 -17.58 -11.44 -0.33
CA LEU A 249 -18.12 -10.67 -1.44
C LEU A 249 -18.57 -11.62 -2.56
N SER A 250 -19.81 -11.44 -3.02
CA SER A 250 -20.29 -12.12 -4.23
C SER A 250 -19.41 -11.80 -5.44
N ALA A 251 -19.42 -12.68 -6.45
CA ALA A 251 -18.67 -12.44 -7.68
C ALA A 251 -19.02 -11.09 -8.35
N VAL A 252 -20.29 -10.68 -8.28
CA VAL A 252 -20.76 -9.39 -8.81
C VAL A 252 -20.11 -8.22 -8.09
N TRP A 253 -20.03 -8.26 -6.75
CA TRP A 253 -19.41 -7.20 -5.98
C TRP A 253 -17.89 -7.12 -6.20
N ARG A 254 -17.23 -8.27 -6.37
CA ARG A 254 -15.80 -8.32 -6.73
C ARG A 254 -15.52 -7.65 -8.07
N VAL A 255 -16.34 -7.95 -9.09
CA VAL A 255 -16.25 -7.29 -10.40
C VAL A 255 -16.57 -5.80 -10.27
N GLY A 256 -17.60 -5.44 -9.49
CA GLY A 256 -17.95 -4.06 -9.18
C GLY A 256 -16.79 -3.26 -8.62
N VAL A 257 -16.15 -3.76 -7.55
CA VAL A 257 -14.99 -3.12 -6.91
C VAL A 257 -13.79 -3.05 -7.86
N ALA A 258 -13.56 -4.09 -8.67
CA ALA A 258 -12.50 -4.07 -9.66
C ALA A 258 -12.71 -2.98 -10.73
N CYS A 259 -13.92 -2.88 -11.27
CA CYS A 259 -14.28 -1.81 -12.22
C CYS A 259 -14.31 -0.43 -11.57
N TYR A 260 -14.71 -0.33 -10.29
CA TYR A 260 -14.59 0.89 -9.51
C TYR A 260 -13.16 1.37 -9.47
N GLY A 261 -12.20 0.50 -9.15
CA GLY A 261 -10.77 0.84 -9.18
C GLY A 261 -10.31 1.37 -10.55
N LEU A 262 -10.72 0.71 -11.65
CA LEU A 262 -10.39 1.17 -13.01
C LEU A 262 -10.91 2.58 -13.28
N MET A 263 -12.16 2.87 -12.93
CA MET A 263 -12.76 4.20 -13.17
C MET A 263 -12.23 5.26 -12.20
N PHE A 264 -12.00 4.86 -10.94
CA PHE A 264 -11.50 5.72 -9.87
C PHE A 264 -10.14 6.31 -10.21
N TYR A 265 -9.13 5.50 -10.59
CA TYR A 265 -7.81 6.07 -10.89
C TYR A 265 -7.76 6.80 -12.23
N LEU A 266 -8.65 6.50 -13.19
CA LEU A 266 -8.82 7.34 -14.38
C LEU A 266 -9.31 8.73 -13.99
N ALA A 267 -10.37 8.79 -13.18
CA ALA A 267 -10.91 10.05 -12.69
C ALA A 267 -9.87 10.83 -11.88
N LYS A 268 -9.15 10.17 -10.96
CA LYS A 268 -8.12 10.82 -10.13
C LYS A 268 -6.86 11.22 -10.92
N THR A 269 -6.57 10.57 -12.05
CA THR A 269 -5.50 11.00 -12.96
C THR A 269 -5.88 12.27 -13.72
N ALA A 270 -7.16 12.44 -14.07
CA ALA A 270 -7.65 13.66 -14.71
C ALA A 270 -7.87 14.79 -13.70
N LEU A 271 -8.38 14.47 -12.50
CA LEU A 271 -8.77 15.41 -11.46
C LEU A 271 -8.27 14.93 -10.08
N PRO A 272 -7.00 15.20 -9.73
CA PRO A 272 -6.38 14.72 -8.48
C PRO A 272 -6.77 15.59 -7.27
N LEU A 273 -8.06 15.62 -6.95
CA LEU A 273 -8.62 16.37 -5.81
C LEU A 273 -9.14 15.42 -4.72
N GLY A 274 -9.15 15.88 -3.46
CA GLY A 274 -9.62 15.09 -2.32
C GLY A 274 -8.83 13.80 -2.15
N LEU A 275 -7.51 13.90 -2.20
CA LEU A 275 -6.58 12.78 -2.05
C LEU A 275 -6.38 12.47 -0.57
N VAL A 276 -6.58 11.20 -0.19
CA VAL A 276 -6.49 10.72 1.20
C VAL A 276 -5.74 9.39 1.26
N PRO A 277 -5.04 9.10 2.37
CA PRO A 277 -4.20 7.89 2.49
C PRO A 277 -4.99 6.57 2.42
N LEU A 278 -6.27 6.62 2.76
CA LEU A 278 -7.13 5.44 2.81
C LEU A 278 -8.54 5.80 2.34
N TYR A 279 -9.06 5.07 1.36
CA TYR A 279 -10.47 5.14 0.98
C TYR A 279 -11.14 3.89 1.53
N PRO A 280 -11.90 3.98 2.64
CA PRO A 280 -12.38 2.81 3.35
C PRO A 280 -13.40 2.05 2.51
N MET A 281 -13.33 0.72 2.59
CA MET A 281 -14.44 -0.12 2.15
C MET A 281 -15.65 0.18 3.05
N PRO A 282 -16.86 0.41 2.49
CA PRO A 282 -18.04 0.59 3.32
C PRO A 282 -18.35 -0.68 4.12
N SER A 283 -18.96 -0.53 5.29
CA SER A 283 -19.41 -1.66 6.11
C SER A 283 -20.46 -2.53 5.41
N ARG A 284 -21.31 -1.92 4.56
CA ARG A 284 -22.23 -2.59 3.65
C ARG A 284 -21.91 -2.20 2.22
N ILE A 285 -21.42 -3.14 1.41
CA ILE A 285 -21.02 -2.87 0.03
C ILE A 285 -22.23 -2.54 -0.86
N GLU A 286 -23.42 -3.00 -0.47
CA GLU A 286 -24.69 -2.73 -1.13
C GLU A 286 -25.01 -1.23 -1.17
N ASP A 287 -24.54 -0.46 -0.19
CA ASP A 287 -24.73 0.99 -0.16
C ASP A 287 -24.01 1.68 -1.34
N MET A 288 -23.03 1.02 -1.95
CA MET A 288 -22.33 1.48 -3.15
C MET A 288 -22.92 0.91 -4.45
N ALA A 289 -24.02 0.16 -4.43
CA ALA A 289 -24.55 -0.55 -5.59
C ALA A 289 -24.69 0.33 -6.86
N PRO A 290 -25.24 1.57 -6.80
CA PRO A 290 -25.34 2.43 -7.98
C PRO A 290 -23.98 2.82 -8.56
N VAL A 291 -23.02 3.16 -7.68
CA VAL A 291 -21.66 3.55 -8.07
C VAL A 291 -20.92 2.36 -8.70
N LEU A 292 -21.07 1.17 -8.12
CA LEU A 292 -20.46 -0.05 -8.64
C LEU A 292 -21.07 -0.45 -9.98
N ALA A 293 -22.40 -0.34 -10.16
CA ALA A 293 -23.07 -0.61 -11.43
C ALA A 293 -22.60 0.34 -12.54
N LEU A 294 -22.52 1.65 -12.26
CA LEU A 294 -21.95 2.63 -13.19
C LEU A 294 -20.48 2.34 -13.51
N SER A 295 -19.71 1.89 -12.51
CA SER A 295 -18.31 1.51 -12.70
C SER A 295 -18.17 0.29 -13.61
N ILE A 296 -19.02 -0.73 -13.43
CA ILE A 296 -19.07 -1.91 -14.31
C ILE A 296 -19.39 -1.48 -15.74
N LEU A 297 -20.43 -0.66 -15.93
CA LEU A 297 -20.80 -0.14 -17.25
C LEU A 297 -19.62 0.61 -17.88
N GLY A 298 -18.98 1.52 -17.15
CA GLY A 298 -17.81 2.26 -17.61
C GLY A 298 -16.65 1.36 -17.99
N GLY A 299 -16.33 0.35 -17.16
CA GLY A 299 -15.28 -0.63 -17.44
C GLY A 299 -15.56 -1.48 -18.68
N VAL A 300 -16.81 -1.93 -18.87
CA VAL A 300 -17.24 -2.68 -20.06
C VAL A 300 -17.16 -1.81 -21.31
N CYS A 301 -17.72 -0.59 -21.27
CA CYS A 301 -17.68 0.34 -22.39
C CYS A 301 -16.25 0.70 -22.79
N ALA A 302 -15.37 0.99 -21.81
CA ALA A 302 -13.96 1.30 -22.07
C ALA A 302 -13.22 0.09 -22.68
N THR A 303 -13.46 -1.12 -22.15
CA THR A 303 -12.86 -2.36 -22.69
C THR A 303 -13.35 -2.63 -24.11
N ALA A 304 -14.66 -2.49 -24.36
CA ALA A 304 -15.25 -2.66 -25.68
C ALA A 304 -14.68 -1.64 -26.68
N LEU A 305 -14.58 -0.36 -26.31
CA LEU A 305 -13.97 0.68 -27.14
C LEU A 305 -12.51 0.33 -27.50
N CYS A 306 -11.72 -0.10 -26.52
CA CYS A 306 -10.32 -0.50 -26.74
C CYS A 306 -10.22 -1.72 -27.67
N ALA A 307 -11.08 -2.72 -27.47
CA ALA A 307 -11.12 -3.92 -28.31
C ALA A 307 -11.55 -3.60 -29.75
N LEU A 308 -12.59 -2.78 -29.94
CA LEU A 308 -13.07 -2.35 -31.25
C LEU A 308 -12.01 -1.51 -32.00
N ARG A 309 -11.20 -0.74 -31.28
CA ARG A 309 -10.10 0.05 -31.86
C ARG A 309 -8.77 -0.69 -31.94
N ALA A 310 -8.67 -1.93 -31.47
CA ALA A 310 -7.40 -2.66 -31.37
C ALA A 310 -6.60 -2.73 -32.69
N LYS A 311 -7.29 -2.88 -33.83
CA LYS A 311 -6.64 -2.90 -35.16
C LYS A 311 -6.13 -1.54 -35.62
N ARG A 312 -6.83 -0.45 -35.27
CA ARG A 312 -6.49 0.93 -35.68
C ARG A 312 -5.57 1.63 -34.69
N SER A 313 -5.62 1.24 -33.43
CA SER A 313 -4.94 1.90 -32.31
C SER A 313 -4.52 0.85 -31.28
N PRO A 314 -3.59 -0.07 -31.62
CA PRO A 314 -3.12 -1.11 -30.70
C PRO A 314 -2.55 -0.51 -29.41
N ALA A 315 -1.97 0.69 -29.47
CA ALA A 315 -1.52 1.46 -28.31
C ALA A 315 -2.60 1.63 -27.23
N LEU A 316 -3.84 1.94 -27.63
CA LEU A 316 -4.94 2.16 -26.69
C LEU A 316 -5.31 0.87 -25.96
N LEU A 317 -5.37 -0.25 -26.69
CA LEU A 317 -5.61 -1.56 -26.09
C LEU A 317 -4.47 -1.97 -25.16
N THR A 318 -3.21 -1.79 -25.57
CA THR A 318 -2.03 -2.09 -24.76
C THR A 318 -2.04 -1.29 -23.45
N VAL A 319 -2.32 0.01 -23.52
CA VAL A 319 -2.38 0.88 -22.32
C VAL A 319 -3.54 0.49 -21.42
N TRP A 320 -4.73 0.22 -21.97
CA TRP A 320 -5.88 -0.25 -21.19
C TRP A 320 -5.60 -1.58 -20.50
N ALA A 321 -5.04 -2.55 -21.22
CA ALA A 321 -4.69 -3.86 -20.68
C ALA A 321 -3.59 -3.76 -19.62
N PHE A 322 -2.55 -2.95 -19.86
CA PHE A 322 -1.48 -2.69 -18.90
C PHE A 322 -2.05 -2.09 -17.61
N TYR A 323 -2.93 -1.10 -17.73
CA TYR A 323 -3.59 -0.46 -16.61
C TYR A 323 -4.43 -1.44 -15.80
N ALA A 324 -5.27 -2.24 -16.45
CA ALA A 324 -6.11 -3.24 -15.79
C ALA A 324 -5.31 -4.34 -15.10
N VAL A 325 -4.28 -4.88 -15.78
CA VAL A 325 -3.42 -5.93 -15.21
C VAL A 325 -2.60 -5.40 -14.04
N SER A 326 -2.07 -4.18 -14.14
CA SER A 326 -1.28 -3.58 -13.06
C SER A 326 -2.10 -3.30 -11.80
N LEU A 327 -3.41 -3.04 -11.94
CA LEU A 327 -4.33 -2.86 -10.81
C LEU A 327 -4.89 -4.17 -10.25
N ALA A 328 -4.81 -5.28 -10.98
CA ALA A 328 -5.45 -6.54 -10.60
C ALA A 328 -5.13 -6.99 -9.16
N PRO A 329 -3.87 -6.94 -8.66
CA PRO A 329 -3.54 -7.37 -7.30
C PRO A 329 -4.17 -6.55 -6.17
N VAL A 330 -4.63 -5.33 -6.48
CA VAL A 330 -5.19 -4.38 -5.49
C VAL A 330 -6.64 -4.02 -5.81
N SER A 331 -7.27 -4.81 -6.68
CA SER A 331 -8.65 -4.66 -7.12
C SER A 331 -9.57 -5.66 -6.40
N GLY A 332 -10.88 -5.58 -6.62
CA GLY A 332 -11.85 -6.57 -6.10
C GLY A 332 -11.61 -8.02 -6.53
N LEU A 333 -10.67 -8.28 -7.46
CA LEU A 333 -10.24 -9.63 -7.83
C LEU A 333 -9.38 -10.29 -6.75
N ALA A 334 -8.50 -9.52 -6.09
CA ALA A 334 -7.50 -10.02 -5.14
C ALA A 334 -7.40 -9.18 -3.84
N GLN A 335 -8.35 -8.26 -3.63
CA GLN A 335 -8.52 -7.29 -2.53
C GLN A 335 -7.52 -7.44 -1.36
N ILE A 336 -6.64 -6.44 -1.22
CA ILE A 336 -5.64 -6.38 -0.15
C ILE A 336 -5.95 -5.19 0.76
N GLY A 337 -6.18 -5.47 2.03
CA GLY A 337 -6.48 -4.47 3.06
C GLY A 337 -7.94 -4.00 3.11
N PRO A 338 -8.30 -3.20 4.13
CA PRO A 338 -9.66 -2.70 4.38
C PRO A 338 -10.12 -1.56 3.45
N GLN A 339 -9.29 -1.12 2.51
CA GLN A 339 -9.55 0.01 1.63
C GLN A 339 -10.05 -0.42 0.24
N ILE A 340 -11.07 0.26 -0.29
CA ILE A 340 -11.54 0.04 -1.67
C ILE A 340 -10.56 0.63 -2.70
N ALA A 341 -9.79 1.66 -2.30
CA ALA A 341 -8.79 2.32 -3.12
C ALA A 341 -7.71 2.97 -2.24
N ALA A 342 -6.57 3.32 -2.83
CA ALA A 342 -5.51 4.11 -2.22
C ALA A 342 -4.69 4.81 -3.30
N ASP A 343 -4.26 6.06 -3.09
CA ASP A 343 -3.61 6.85 -4.14
C ASP A 343 -2.32 6.17 -4.63
N ARG A 344 -1.56 5.56 -3.72
CA ARG A 344 -0.34 4.76 -4.00
C ARG A 344 -0.53 3.65 -5.03
N TYR A 345 -1.72 3.06 -5.14
CA TYR A 345 -1.98 1.97 -6.11
C TYR A 345 -1.87 2.44 -7.57
N SER A 346 -1.94 3.74 -7.81
CA SER A 346 -1.82 4.32 -9.15
C SER A 346 -0.36 4.50 -9.62
N TYR A 347 0.66 4.18 -8.79
CA TYR A 347 2.06 4.44 -9.09
C TYR A 347 2.52 3.85 -10.44
N ILE A 348 2.35 2.53 -10.64
CA ILE A 348 2.67 1.84 -11.90
C ILE A 348 1.53 1.93 -12.93
N PRO A 349 0.25 1.71 -12.59
CA PRO A 349 -0.82 1.65 -13.58
C PRO A 349 -0.95 2.92 -14.45
N CYS A 350 -0.68 4.11 -13.90
CA CYS A 350 -0.84 5.37 -14.65
C CYS A 350 0.26 5.64 -15.68
N LEU A 351 1.33 4.84 -15.75
CA LEU A 351 2.42 5.03 -16.71
C LEU A 351 1.91 5.00 -18.16
N GLY A 352 1.01 4.07 -18.49
CA GLY A 352 0.43 3.97 -19.83
C GLY A 352 -0.40 5.20 -20.22
N TRP A 353 -1.16 5.76 -19.27
CA TRP A 353 -1.94 6.98 -19.48
C TRP A 353 -1.04 8.20 -19.67
N ALA A 354 0.04 8.30 -18.90
CA ALA A 354 1.05 9.35 -19.07
C ALA A 354 1.68 9.30 -20.47
N LEU A 355 1.97 8.11 -21.01
CA LEU A 355 2.45 7.95 -22.39
C LEU A 355 1.42 8.44 -23.42
N LEU A 356 0.14 8.04 -23.30
CA LEU A 356 -0.89 8.49 -24.23
C LEU A 356 -1.10 10.02 -24.19
N LEU A 357 -1.06 10.62 -23.00
CA LEU A 357 -1.17 12.07 -22.84
C LEU A 357 0.06 12.79 -23.42
N GLY A 358 1.27 12.31 -23.13
CA GLY A 358 2.50 12.85 -23.71
C GLY A 358 2.52 12.79 -25.24
N TRP A 359 2.05 11.67 -25.80
CA TRP A 359 1.83 11.52 -27.25
C TRP A 359 0.77 12.48 -27.80
N GLY A 360 -0.37 12.61 -27.12
CA GLY A 360 -1.45 13.49 -27.56
C GLY A 360 -1.01 14.94 -27.62
N VAL A 361 -0.35 15.43 -26.56
CA VAL A 361 0.13 16.81 -26.46
C VAL A 361 1.26 17.10 -27.43
N SER A 362 2.18 16.16 -27.68
CA SER A 362 3.31 16.37 -28.60
C SER A 362 2.88 16.56 -30.06
N ARG A 363 1.67 16.11 -30.41
CA ARG A 363 1.05 16.28 -31.74
C ARG A 363 0.29 17.59 -31.90
N LEU A 364 -0.02 18.29 -30.81
CA LEU A 364 -0.70 19.58 -30.89
C LEU A 364 0.24 20.64 -31.48
N PRO A 365 -0.30 21.60 -32.25
CA PRO A 365 0.49 22.72 -32.75
C PRO A 365 1.18 23.45 -31.59
N ARG A 366 2.39 23.99 -31.83
CA ARG A 366 3.20 24.70 -30.81
C ARG A 366 2.65 26.07 -30.40
N ASN A 367 1.36 26.32 -30.64
CA ASN A 367 0.64 27.51 -30.20
C ASN A 367 0.18 27.33 -28.73
N GLY A 368 -0.91 28.00 -28.32
CA GLY A 368 -1.44 27.98 -26.95
C GLY A 368 -1.60 26.59 -26.30
N ALA A 369 -1.62 25.49 -27.08
CA ALA A 369 -1.65 24.13 -26.55
C ALA A 369 -0.42 23.76 -25.68
N TRP A 370 0.78 24.19 -26.06
CA TRP A 370 1.99 23.93 -25.27
C TRP A 370 2.02 24.78 -23.99
N ALA A 371 1.52 26.01 -24.07
CA ALA A 371 1.34 26.87 -22.91
C ALA A 371 0.30 26.28 -21.93
N ALA A 372 -0.84 25.78 -22.44
CA ALA A 372 -1.86 25.09 -21.64
C ALA A 372 -1.30 23.81 -20.99
N GLY A 373 -0.52 23.01 -21.74
CA GLY A 373 0.16 21.83 -21.19
C GLY A 373 1.17 22.19 -20.10
N GLY A 374 1.95 23.25 -20.29
CA GLY A 374 2.88 23.78 -19.28
C GLY A 374 2.14 24.27 -18.03
N LEU A 375 1.05 25.02 -18.20
CA LEU A 375 0.20 25.49 -17.10
C LEU A 375 -0.41 24.31 -16.33
N TRP A 376 -0.86 23.27 -17.03
CA TRP A 376 -1.38 22.05 -16.39
C TRP A 376 -0.31 21.34 -15.56
N ILE A 377 0.91 21.20 -16.08
CA ILE A 377 2.05 20.64 -15.33
C ILE A 377 2.35 21.49 -14.08
N LEU A 378 2.33 22.81 -14.18
CA LEU A 378 2.51 23.71 -13.04
C LEU A 378 1.38 23.59 -12.01
N LEU A 379 0.13 23.45 -12.46
CA LEU A 379 -1.01 23.22 -11.58
C LEU A 379 -0.87 21.89 -10.85
N LEU A 380 -0.50 20.81 -11.54
CA LEU A 380 -0.24 19.51 -10.93
C LEU A 380 0.90 19.61 -9.91
N ALA A 381 2.00 20.29 -10.22
CA ALA A 381 3.09 20.51 -9.28
C ALA A 381 2.65 21.30 -8.03
N GLY A 382 1.81 22.33 -8.20
CA GLY A 382 1.24 23.10 -7.08
C GLY A 382 0.28 22.27 -6.22
N LEU A 383 -0.54 21.42 -6.84
CA LEU A 383 -1.39 20.46 -6.12
C LEU A 383 -0.55 19.42 -5.38
N THR A 384 0.56 18.98 -5.96
CA THR A 384 1.53 18.08 -5.33
C THR A 384 2.15 18.73 -4.12
N TRP A 385 2.61 19.99 -4.21
CA TRP A 385 3.12 20.75 -3.06
C TRP A 385 2.12 20.81 -1.92
N ARG A 386 0.87 21.17 -2.22
CA ARG A 386 -0.21 21.23 -1.22
C ARG A 386 -0.45 19.87 -0.59
N GLN A 387 -0.54 18.82 -1.41
CA GLN A 387 -0.80 17.47 -0.93
C GLN A 387 0.38 16.93 -0.11
N THR A 388 1.63 17.21 -0.48
CA THR A 388 2.82 16.84 0.32
C THR A 388 2.80 17.51 1.68
N GLY A 389 2.33 18.76 1.77
CA GLY A 389 2.14 19.46 3.04
C GLY A 389 1.12 18.80 3.98
N ILE A 390 0.14 18.05 3.45
CA ILE A 390 -0.81 17.27 4.28
C ILE A 390 -0.09 16.11 5.01
N TRP A 391 0.98 15.58 4.43
CA TRP A 391 1.79 14.50 5.02
C TRP A 391 2.85 15.01 6.01
N ARG A 392 2.77 16.27 6.46
CA ARG A 392 3.76 16.87 7.37
C ARG A 392 3.88 16.13 8.68
N ASP A 393 2.75 15.79 9.29
CA ASP A 393 2.64 15.09 10.55
C ASP A 393 1.28 14.39 10.63
N SER A 394 1.13 13.52 11.62
CA SER A 394 -0.06 12.71 11.84
C SER A 394 -1.33 13.57 12.00
N GLU A 395 -1.25 14.67 12.75
CA GLU A 395 -2.42 15.48 13.08
C GLU A 395 -2.92 16.23 11.83
N THR A 396 -2.00 16.83 11.07
CA THR A 396 -2.30 17.47 9.79
C THR A 396 -2.93 16.50 8.79
N LEU A 397 -2.36 15.29 8.68
CA LEU A 397 -2.83 14.25 7.75
C LEU A 397 -4.27 13.83 8.05
N TRP A 398 -4.57 13.52 9.31
CA TRP A 398 -5.88 13.01 9.69
C TRP A 398 -6.94 14.09 9.81
N THR A 399 -6.55 15.32 10.17
CA THR A 399 -7.45 16.47 10.14
C THR A 399 -7.89 16.80 8.71
N ALA A 400 -6.96 16.86 7.76
CA ALA A 400 -7.28 17.07 6.35
C ALA A 400 -8.11 15.94 5.75
N THR A 401 -7.83 14.69 6.16
CA THR A 401 -8.63 13.52 5.78
C THR A 401 -10.05 13.61 6.32
N ALA A 402 -10.22 13.95 7.60
CA ALA A 402 -11.53 14.09 8.23
C ALA A 402 -12.37 15.22 7.62
N ALA A 403 -11.72 16.31 7.18
CA ALA A 403 -12.38 17.42 6.47
C ALA A 403 -12.82 17.02 5.04
N SER A 404 -11.97 16.28 4.33
CA SER A 404 -12.26 15.83 2.95
C SER A 404 -13.27 14.68 2.91
N TYR A 405 -13.26 13.83 3.95
CA TYR A 405 -14.13 12.69 4.12
C TYR A 405 -14.74 12.70 5.55
N PRO A 406 -15.84 13.45 5.76
CA PRO A 406 -16.48 13.54 7.08
C PRO A 406 -16.99 12.21 7.63
N ARG A 407 -17.33 11.25 6.77
CA ARG A 407 -17.72 9.89 7.18
C ARG A 407 -16.55 8.91 7.10
N HIS A 408 -15.44 9.24 7.75
CA HIS A 408 -14.22 8.43 7.73
C HIS A 408 -13.81 7.99 9.14
N ALA A 409 -14.36 6.87 9.61
CA ALA A 409 -14.08 6.33 10.95
C ALA A 409 -12.57 6.14 11.25
N PRO A 410 -11.73 5.65 10.31
CA PRO A 410 -10.30 5.50 10.59
C PRO A 410 -9.60 6.83 10.94
N SER A 411 -9.99 7.95 10.31
CA SER A 411 -9.38 9.26 10.66
C SER A 411 -9.69 9.68 12.09
N ARG A 412 -10.90 9.39 12.59
CA ARG A 412 -11.28 9.67 13.98
C ARG A 412 -10.47 8.79 14.93
N LEU A 413 -10.32 7.51 14.61
CA LEU A 413 -9.46 6.62 15.39
C LEU A 413 -8.02 7.15 15.48
N PHE A 414 -7.41 7.52 14.36
CA PHE A 414 -6.04 8.01 14.36
C PHE A 414 -5.89 9.36 15.07
N LEU A 415 -6.84 10.28 14.94
CA LEU A 415 -6.87 11.52 15.74
C LEU A 415 -7.00 11.21 17.24
N GLY A 416 -7.86 10.27 17.61
CA GLY A 416 -8.00 9.80 18.99
C GLY A 416 -6.69 9.24 19.54
N ASN A 417 -5.97 8.43 18.76
CA ASN A 417 -4.66 7.90 19.14
C ASN A 417 -3.61 9.01 19.34
N ILE A 418 -3.66 10.08 18.54
CA ILE A 418 -2.77 11.24 18.69
C ILE A 418 -3.06 11.95 20.02
N MET A 419 -4.33 12.29 20.28
CA MET A 419 -4.73 12.95 21.52
C MET A 419 -4.38 12.10 22.75
N ASP A 420 -4.57 10.79 22.66
CA ASP A 420 -4.24 9.85 23.71
C ASP A 420 -2.73 9.81 23.99
N GLY A 421 -1.91 9.74 22.94
CA GLY A 421 -0.45 9.82 23.06
C GLY A 421 0.06 11.15 23.62
N GLN A 422 -0.71 12.23 23.47
CA GLN A 422 -0.43 13.55 24.06
C GLN A 422 -0.97 13.69 25.50
N GLY A 423 -1.63 12.67 26.06
CA GLY A 423 -2.24 12.71 27.39
C GLY A 423 -3.58 13.46 27.45
N ARG A 424 -4.16 13.84 26.31
CA ARG A 424 -5.44 14.55 26.19
C ARG A 424 -6.60 13.54 26.16
N ALA A 425 -6.82 12.89 27.30
CA ALA A 425 -7.72 11.74 27.43
C ALA A 425 -9.18 12.05 27.02
N ASP A 426 -9.73 13.21 27.38
CA ASP A 426 -11.12 13.55 27.06
C ASP A 426 -11.34 13.74 25.57
N GLU A 427 -10.39 14.39 24.88
CA GLU A 427 -10.45 14.57 23.42
C GLU A 427 -10.27 13.24 22.69
N ALA A 428 -9.34 12.40 23.16
CA ALA A 428 -9.17 11.04 22.64
C ALA A 428 -10.47 10.23 22.73
N ARG A 429 -11.13 10.28 23.89
CA ARG A 429 -12.43 9.64 24.10
C ARG A 429 -13.47 10.17 23.12
N GLY A 430 -13.55 11.50 22.94
CA GLY A 430 -14.45 12.13 21.97
C GLY A 430 -14.27 11.57 20.56
N TYR A 431 -13.03 11.54 20.07
CA TYR A 431 -12.72 10.97 18.76
C TYR A 431 -13.02 9.47 18.64
N TYR A 432 -12.74 8.67 19.68
CA TYR A 432 -13.10 7.24 19.65
C TYR A 432 -14.62 7.03 19.58
N LEU A 433 -15.40 7.83 20.32
CA LEU A 433 -16.86 7.78 20.24
C LEU A 433 -17.38 8.24 18.88
N GLU A 434 -16.79 9.27 18.28
CA GLU A 434 -17.12 9.68 16.92
C GLU A 434 -16.84 8.55 15.90
N ALA A 435 -15.69 7.87 16.01
CA ALA A 435 -15.37 6.74 15.16
C ALA A 435 -16.44 5.64 15.24
N LEU A 436 -16.88 5.32 16.47
CA LEU A 436 -17.93 4.33 16.74
C LEU A 436 -19.32 4.81 16.29
N SER A 437 -19.58 6.12 16.28
CA SER A 437 -20.83 6.67 15.73
C SER A 437 -20.92 6.50 14.21
N LEU A 438 -19.78 6.57 13.51
CA LEU A 438 -19.68 6.37 12.07
C LEU A 438 -19.70 4.89 11.69
N GLU A 439 -19.04 4.07 12.50
CA GLU A 439 -18.94 2.63 12.33
C GLU A 439 -19.05 1.90 13.69
N PRO A 440 -20.27 1.49 14.09
CA PRO A 440 -20.50 0.87 15.40
C PRO A 440 -19.74 -0.45 15.62
N GLY A 441 -19.35 -1.13 14.54
CA GLY A 441 -18.57 -2.37 14.58
C GLY A 441 -17.05 -2.16 14.54
N TYR A 442 -16.54 -0.93 14.68
CA TYR A 442 -15.12 -0.67 14.46
C TYR A 442 -14.26 -1.15 15.63
N GLY A 443 -13.83 -2.42 15.57
CA GLY A 443 -13.17 -3.10 16.67
C GLY A 443 -11.90 -2.41 17.19
N ALA A 444 -11.13 -1.76 16.31
CA ALA A 444 -9.94 -0.99 16.72
C ALA A 444 -10.31 0.23 17.60
N ALA A 445 -11.41 0.92 17.31
CA ALA A 445 -11.90 2.02 18.14
C ALA A 445 -12.42 1.54 19.48
N HIS A 446 -13.13 0.41 19.51
CA HIS A 446 -13.53 -0.23 20.76
C HIS A 446 -12.34 -0.62 21.63
N ASN A 447 -11.32 -1.27 21.06
CA ASN A 447 -10.10 -1.62 21.78
C ASN A 447 -9.38 -0.40 22.36
N ASN A 448 -9.24 0.66 21.58
CA ASN A 448 -8.51 1.85 22.02
C ASN A 448 -9.28 2.64 23.07
N LEU A 449 -10.61 2.73 22.95
CA LEU A 449 -11.48 3.29 23.99
C LEU A 449 -11.42 2.46 25.28
N ALA A 450 -11.44 1.13 25.18
CA ALA A 450 -11.31 0.25 26.34
C ALA A 450 -9.97 0.46 27.07
N ASN A 451 -8.86 0.50 26.32
CA ASN A 451 -7.54 0.79 26.87
C ASN A 451 -7.48 2.15 27.59
N LEU A 452 -8.11 3.18 27.00
CA LEU A 452 -8.21 4.51 27.59
C LEU A 452 -9.02 4.47 28.90
N LEU A 453 -10.18 3.81 28.90
CA LEU A 453 -11.03 3.68 30.09
C LEU A 453 -10.31 2.94 31.24
N VAL A 454 -9.54 1.89 30.94
CA VAL A 454 -8.72 1.20 31.96
C VAL A 454 -7.67 2.12 32.57
N ARG A 455 -7.07 3.04 31.80
CA ARG A 455 -6.13 4.05 32.35
C ARG A 455 -6.84 5.13 33.18
N LEU A 456 -8.11 5.40 32.90
CA LEU A 456 -8.96 6.32 33.65
C LEU A 456 -9.67 5.66 34.85
N ASP A 457 -9.22 4.48 35.26
CA ASP A 457 -9.79 3.69 36.37
C ASP A 457 -11.26 3.27 36.18
N ARG A 458 -11.72 3.24 34.92
CA ARG A 458 -13.07 2.81 34.52
C ARG A 458 -13.03 1.43 33.87
N GLY A 459 -12.32 0.50 34.51
CA GLY A 459 -12.01 -0.81 33.95
C GLY A 459 -13.23 -1.70 33.70
N GLU A 460 -14.29 -1.60 34.52
CA GLU A 460 -15.53 -2.37 34.31
C GLU A 460 -16.27 -1.93 33.03
N GLU A 461 -16.33 -0.62 32.75
CA GLU A 461 -16.91 -0.11 31.49
C GLU A 461 -16.11 -0.55 30.27
N ALA A 462 -14.79 -0.72 30.42
CA ALA A 462 -13.92 -1.15 29.33
C ALA A 462 -14.23 -2.57 28.83
N LEU A 463 -14.75 -3.45 29.69
CA LEU A 463 -14.98 -4.86 29.34
C LEU A 463 -16.02 -5.01 28.22
N GLY A 464 -17.09 -4.21 28.24
CA GLY A 464 -18.09 -4.22 27.17
C GLY A 464 -17.52 -3.77 25.82
N HIS A 465 -16.53 -2.88 25.83
CA HIS A 465 -15.82 -2.47 24.62
C HIS A 465 -14.83 -3.54 24.12
N TYR A 466 -14.10 -4.22 25.00
CA TYR A 466 -13.27 -5.36 24.57
C TYR A 466 -14.12 -6.48 23.97
N GLU A 467 -15.29 -6.76 24.55
CA GLU A 467 -16.23 -7.73 24.00
C GLU A 467 -16.72 -7.30 22.61
N ALA A 468 -17.10 -6.03 22.43
CA ALA A 468 -17.49 -5.51 21.14
C ALA A 468 -16.36 -5.59 20.10
N ALA A 469 -15.11 -5.33 20.50
CA ALA A 469 -13.94 -5.46 19.64
C ALA A 469 -13.74 -6.91 19.17
N LEU A 470 -13.89 -7.91 20.05
CA LEU A 470 -13.81 -9.32 19.68
C LEU A 470 -15.02 -9.81 18.88
N ARG A 471 -16.23 -9.26 19.10
CA ARG A 471 -17.37 -9.56 18.21
C ARG A 471 -17.09 -9.11 16.77
N ALA A 472 -16.45 -7.97 16.60
CA ALA A 472 -16.09 -7.45 15.28
C ALA A 472 -14.94 -8.25 14.63
N SER A 473 -13.93 -8.65 15.42
CA SER A 473 -12.82 -9.47 14.96
C SER A 473 -12.40 -10.48 16.04
N PRO A 474 -12.96 -11.71 16.02
CA PRO A 474 -12.68 -12.71 17.05
C PRO A 474 -11.22 -13.11 17.15
N GLY A 475 -10.46 -13.00 16.06
CA GLY A 475 -9.02 -13.31 16.01
C GLY A 475 -8.11 -12.12 16.33
N HIS A 476 -8.62 -11.01 16.88
CA HIS A 476 -7.80 -9.83 17.14
C HIS A 476 -6.87 -10.06 18.35
N GLN A 477 -5.68 -10.61 18.09
CA GLN A 477 -4.65 -10.95 19.09
C GLN A 477 -4.43 -9.86 20.15
N ALA A 478 -4.22 -8.61 19.73
CA ALA A 478 -3.96 -7.51 20.68
C ALA A 478 -5.13 -7.21 21.64
N VAL A 479 -6.38 -7.49 21.24
CA VAL A 479 -7.56 -7.29 22.09
C VAL A 479 -7.55 -8.29 23.23
N HIS A 480 -7.23 -9.57 22.96
CA HIS A 480 -7.09 -10.59 24.00
C HIS A 480 -6.00 -10.23 25.01
N TYR A 481 -4.83 -9.79 24.55
CA TYR A 481 -3.77 -9.32 25.44
C TYR A 481 -4.22 -8.14 26.32
N ASN A 482 -4.77 -7.09 25.69
CA ASN A 482 -5.21 -5.88 26.40
C ASN A 482 -6.31 -6.18 27.42
N TRP A 483 -7.27 -7.03 27.05
CA TRP A 483 -8.35 -7.44 27.94
C TRP A 483 -7.81 -8.27 29.11
N GLY A 484 -6.88 -9.21 28.86
CA GLY A 484 -6.20 -9.96 29.93
C GLY A 484 -5.48 -9.05 30.92
N VAL A 485 -4.78 -8.02 30.43
CA VAL A 485 -4.12 -7.02 31.29
C VAL A 485 -5.14 -6.21 32.09
N ALA A 486 -6.26 -5.80 31.47
CA ALA A 486 -7.33 -5.08 32.16
C ALA A 486 -7.97 -5.92 33.27
N LEU A 487 -8.25 -7.19 33.01
CA LEU A 487 -8.82 -8.13 33.98
C LEU A 487 -7.87 -8.39 35.15
N LEU A 488 -6.55 -8.45 34.91
CA LEU A 488 -5.57 -8.52 36.00
C LEU A 488 -5.65 -7.31 36.92
N ARG A 489 -5.80 -6.09 36.37
CA ARG A 489 -5.96 -4.86 37.16
C ARG A 489 -7.24 -4.87 37.98
N LEU A 490 -8.31 -5.46 37.45
CA LEU A 490 -9.59 -5.66 38.15
C LEU A 490 -9.57 -6.84 39.14
N GLY A 491 -8.46 -7.58 39.26
CA GLY A 491 -8.37 -8.77 40.13
C GLY A 491 -9.09 -10.02 39.58
N ARG A 492 -9.63 -9.97 38.36
CA ARG A 492 -10.35 -11.06 37.66
C ARG A 492 -9.36 -12.03 37.00
N ARG A 493 -8.47 -12.61 37.82
CA ARG A 493 -7.33 -13.44 37.36
C ARG A 493 -7.72 -14.66 36.53
N GLY A 494 -8.83 -15.33 36.86
CA GLY A 494 -9.28 -16.53 36.13
C GLY A 494 -9.62 -16.22 34.66
N GLU A 495 -10.36 -15.12 34.44
CA GLU A 495 -10.71 -14.66 33.09
C GLU A 495 -9.50 -14.07 32.36
N ALA A 496 -8.61 -13.38 33.08
CA ALA A 496 -7.36 -12.90 32.50
C ALA A 496 -6.53 -14.04 31.92
N ALA A 497 -6.41 -15.16 32.66
CA ALA A 497 -5.69 -16.34 32.19
C ALA A 497 -6.28 -16.92 30.91
N GLU A 498 -7.61 -16.90 30.75
CA GLU A 498 -8.26 -17.38 29.54
C GLU A 498 -7.90 -16.52 28.33
N HIS A 499 -7.98 -15.19 28.45
CA HIS A 499 -7.61 -14.31 27.34
C HIS A 499 -6.12 -14.38 26.98
N PHE A 500 -5.22 -14.55 27.96
CA PHE A 500 -3.81 -14.80 27.63
C PHE A 500 -3.62 -16.15 26.91
N ARG A 501 -4.38 -17.21 27.24
CA ARG A 501 -4.32 -18.47 26.50
C ARG A 501 -4.84 -18.34 25.07
N GLN A 502 -5.94 -17.62 24.86
CA GLN A 502 -6.47 -17.35 23.53
C GLN A 502 -5.45 -16.60 22.67
N GLU A 503 -4.79 -15.60 23.25
CA GLU A 503 -3.73 -14.86 22.59
C GLU A 503 -2.53 -15.76 22.25
N LEU A 504 -2.08 -16.60 23.18
CA LEU A 504 -0.97 -17.54 22.96
C LEU A 504 -1.33 -18.66 21.97
N GLY A 505 -2.60 -19.01 21.83
CA GLY A 505 -3.08 -19.88 20.75
C GLY A 505 -2.89 -19.26 19.37
N LEU A 506 -2.97 -17.93 19.27
CA LEU A 506 -2.74 -17.16 18.04
C LEU A 506 -1.24 -16.83 17.85
N ALA A 507 -0.52 -16.58 18.93
CA ALA A 507 0.91 -16.27 18.93
C ALA A 507 1.64 -16.95 20.10
N PRO A 508 2.11 -18.19 19.90
CA PRO A 508 2.72 -18.99 20.97
C PRO A 508 3.91 -18.34 21.67
N ASP A 509 4.64 -17.48 20.95
CA ASP A 509 5.88 -16.85 21.42
C ASP A 509 5.67 -15.43 21.98
N HIS A 510 4.44 -15.01 22.29
CA HIS A 510 4.20 -13.67 22.83
C HIS A 510 4.60 -13.56 24.32
N GLU A 511 5.86 -13.20 24.57
CA GLU A 511 6.42 -13.07 25.92
C GLU A 511 5.60 -12.22 26.91
N PRO A 512 5.01 -11.07 26.52
CA PRO A 512 4.14 -10.31 27.44
C PRO A 512 2.92 -11.09 27.90
N SER A 513 2.31 -11.90 27.03
CA SER A 513 1.18 -12.76 27.40
C SER A 513 1.59 -13.97 28.22
N LEU A 514 2.77 -14.56 27.96
CA LEU A 514 3.32 -15.62 28.81
C LEU A 514 3.48 -15.11 30.26
N ARG A 515 4.09 -13.93 30.42
CA ARG A 515 4.23 -13.28 31.73
C ARG A 515 2.88 -12.91 32.34
N GLY A 516 1.94 -12.42 31.52
CA GLY A 516 0.57 -12.13 31.95
C GLY A 516 -0.17 -13.37 32.46
N LEU A 517 -0.04 -14.49 31.76
CA LEU A 517 -0.60 -15.78 32.15
C LEU A 517 0.01 -16.29 33.45
N GLU A 518 1.33 -16.21 33.59
CA GLU A 518 1.99 -16.55 34.86
C GLU A 518 1.47 -15.70 36.02
N ALA A 519 1.36 -14.38 35.83
CA ALA A 519 0.84 -13.46 36.83
C ALA A 519 -0.63 -13.76 37.20
N ALA A 520 -1.45 -14.16 36.22
CA ALA A 520 -2.82 -14.59 36.45
C ALA A 520 -2.88 -15.90 37.27
N LEU A 521 -1.93 -16.82 37.07
CA LEU A 521 -1.95 -18.15 37.68
C LEU A 521 -1.28 -18.25 39.06
N ARG A 522 -0.42 -17.28 39.44
CA ARG A 522 0.36 -17.31 40.69
C ARG A 522 -0.50 -17.41 41.97
N ASP A 523 -1.73 -16.92 41.95
CA ASP A 523 -2.61 -16.87 43.14
C ASP A 523 -3.76 -17.91 43.08
N THR A 524 -4.13 -18.37 41.88
CA THR A 524 -5.10 -19.47 41.73
C THR A 524 -4.56 -20.80 42.26
N ARG A 525 -3.24 -21.03 42.21
CA ARG A 525 -2.60 -22.21 42.80
C ARG A 525 -2.73 -22.26 44.32
N GLY A 526 -2.79 -21.10 44.98
CA GLY A 526 -3.07 -21.00 46.42
C GLY A 526 -4.49 -21.45 46.75
N ARG A 527 -5.50 -20.94 46.03
CA ARG A 527 -6.91 -21.28 46.24
C ARG A 527 -7.26 -22.74 45.93
N THR A 528 -6.70 -23.34 44.87
CA THR A 528 -6.91 -24.78 44.59
C THR A 528 -6.30 -25.66 45.69
N SER A 529 -5.14 -25.28 46.25
CA SER A 529 -4.53 -26.03 47.36
C SER A 529 -5.35 -25.92 48.67
N SER A 530 -6.00 -24.78 48.90
CA SER A 530 -6.89 -24.57 50.04
C SER A 530 -8.22 -25.32 49.86
N GLN A 531 -8.82 -25.30 48.67
CA GLN A 531 -10.06 -26.04 48.37
C GLN A 531 -9.84 -27.56 48.33
N GLU A 532 -8.68 -28.06 47.90
CA GLU A 532 -8.33 -29.48 48.00
C GLU A 532 -8.08 -29.93 49.44
N LYS A 533 -7.49 -29.06 50.29
CA LYS A 533 -7.37 -29.32 51.73
C LYS A 533 -8.73 -29.27 52.45
N GLU A 534 -9.61 -28.36 52.07
CA GLU A 534 -10.96 -28.23 52.65
C GLU A 534 -11.89 -29.38 52.21
N ASN A 535 -11.78 -29.86 50.97
CA ASN A 535 -12.52 -31.05 50.50
C ASN A 535 -11.98 -32.37 51.07
N ARG A 536 -10.69 -32.46 51.43
CA ARG A 536 -10.15 -33.61 52.19
C ARG A 536 -10.58 -33.59 53.66
N GLY A 537 -10.83 -32.43 54.25
CA GLY A 537 -11.36 -32.30 55.62
C GLY A 537 -12.83 -32.71 55.77
N LYS A 538 -13.64 -32.63 54.71
CA LYS A 538 -15.08 -32.98 54.74
C LYS A 538 -15.40 -34.44 54.36
N ARG A 539 -14.41 -35.26 54.01
CA ARG A 539 -14.58 -36.70 53.69
C ARG A 539 -14.08 -37.65 54.79
N GLY A 540 -14.11 -37.20 56.05
CA GLY A 540 -13.79 -38.03 57.22
C GLY A 540 -15.02 -38.32 58.07
N PHE A 541 -15.43 -39.60 58.08
CA PHE A 541 -16.43 -40.29 58.91
C PHE A 541 -17.91 -40.20 58.52
N PRO A 542 -18.49 -41.37 58.19
CA PRO A 542 -19.65 -41.90 58.89
C PRO A 542 -19.22 -43.05 59.82
N ARG A 543 -19.91 -43.15 60.96
CA ARG A 543 -19.84 -44.27 61.91
C ARG A 543 -20.37 -45.57 61.31
#